data_AF-I2NH08-F1
#
_entry.id   AF-I2NH08-F1
#
_cell.length_a   1.000
_cell.length_b   1.000
_cell.length_c   1.000
_cell.angle_alpha   90.00
_cell.angle_beta   90.00
_cell.angle_gamma   90.00
#
_symmetry.space_group_name_H-M   'P 1'
#
loop_
_entity.id
_entity.type
_entity.pdbx_description
1 polymer ?
#
loop_
_entity_poly.entity_id
_entity_poly.type
_entity_poly.pdbx_seq_one_letter_code
_entity_poly.pdbx_strand_id
1 'polypeptide(L)'
;MDISVIYTSVKTTLDILSGMETNSVLAERIALLKDQLEILRYSYETTQKELTECKAKCTELEQEIASYRAAEQFVFEHGAAFKKSQTGYIKAVYCPNCLIVASGSFKTFPFQCANCKWRSMFTLSEFERIFETLP
;
A
#
# COMPACT_ATOMS: atom_id res chain seq x y z
N MET A 1 -18.54 -0.93 19.12
CA MET A 1 -19.25 -1.53 20.29
C MET A 1 -18.26 -2.46 20.97
N ASP A 2 -18.03 -2.30 22.26
CA ASP A 2 -16.88 -2.88 22.97
C ASP A 2 -17.11 -4.37 23.29
N ILE A 3 -16.21 -5.24 22.82
CA ILE A 3 -16.25 -6.71 23.04
C ILE A 3 -16.28 -7.05 24.53
N SER A 4 -15.72 -6.19 25.38
CA SER A 4 -15.74 -6.35 26.84
C SER A 4 -17.17 -6.35 27.40
N VAL A 5 -18.08 -5.57 26.82
CA VAL A 5 -19.49 -5.49 27.24
C VAL A 5 -20.23 -6.78 26.89
N ILE A 6 -19.94 -7.34 25.71
CA ILE A 6 -20.51 -8.61 25.24
C ILE A 6 -20.03 -9.77 26.13
N TYR A 7 -18.71 -9.82 26.42
CA TYR A 7 -18.14 -10.85 27.28
C TYR A 7 -18.71 -10.80 28.70
N THR A 8 -18.87 -9.60 29.26
CA THR A 8 -19.42 -9.41 30.59
C THR A 8 -20.88 -9.85 30.66
N SER A 9 -21.66 -9.55 29.60
CA SER A 9 -23.06 -9.98 29.48
C SER A 9 -23.19 -11.49 29.34
N VAL A 10 -22.33 -12.14 28.54
CA VAL A 10 -22.33 -13.61 28.40
C VAL A 10 -21.97 -14.28 29.73
N LYS A 11 -20.97 -13.76 30.46
CA LYS A 11 -20.54 -14.30 31.75
C LYS A 11 -21.61 -14.19 32.84
N THR A 12 -22.26 -13.03 32.97
CA THR A 12 -23.37 -12.87 33.94
C THR A 12 -24.56 -13.75 33.60
N THR A 13 -24.82 -13.98 32.31
CA THR A 13 -25.90 -14.88 31.88
C THR A 13 -25.59 -16.35 32.21
N LEU A 14 -24.31 -16.75 32.14
CA LEU A 14 -23.84 -18.09 32.50
C LEU A 14 -23.96 -18.39 34.00
N ASP A 15 -23.65 -17.42 34.86
CA ASP A 15 -23.78 -17.58 36.31
C ASP A 15 -25.26 -17.73 36.74
N ILE A 16 -26.17 -17.04 36.06
CA ILE A 16 -27.64 -17.11 36.28
C ILE A 16 -28.27 -18.39 35.69
N LEU A 17 -27.59 -19.08 34.75
CA LEU A 17 -28.03 -20.36 34.16
C LEU A 17 -27.91 -21.55 35.13
N SER A 18 -27.06 -21.44 36.17
CA SER A 18 -26.80 -22.54 37.11
C SER A 18 -27.91 -22.82 38.12
N GLY A 19 -29.00 -22.01 38.15
CA GLY A 19 -29.92 -21.99 39.29
C GLY A 19 -31.44 -22.14 39.07
N MET A 20 -31.99 -22.38 37.85
CA MET A 20 -33.47 -22.33 37.67
C MET A 20 -34.07 -23.36 36.68
N GLU A 21 -35.21 -23.96 37.08
CA GLU A 21 -35.80 -25.21 36.56
C GLU A 21 -37.15 -25.07 35.79
N THR A 22 -37.45 -23.94 35.13
CA THR A 22 -38.73 -23.80 34.37
C THR A 22 -38.55 -23.68 32.86
N ASN A 23 -39.22 -24.56 32.10
CA ASN A 23 -39.11 -24.71 30.64
C ASN A 23 -39.40 -23.41 29.84
N SER A 24 -40.26 -22.52 30.35
CA SER A 24 -40.58 -21.25 29.68
C SER A 24 -39.41 -20.25 29.73
N VAL A 25 -38.74 -20.15 30.88
CA VAL A 25 -37.57 -19.28 31.06
C VAL A 25 -36.40 -19.77 30.22
N LEU A 26 -36.23 -21.09 30.08
CA LEU A 26 -35.23 -21.67 29.18
C LEU A 26 -35.53 -21.35 27.71
N ALA A 27 -36.80 -21.40 27.28
CA ALA A 27 -37.19 -21.06 25.91
C ALA A 27 -36.91 -19.58 25.57
N GLU A 28 -37.26 -18.66 26.48
CA GLU A 28 -37.02 -17.23 26.30
C GLU A 28 -35.53 -16.90 26.27
N ARG A 29 -34.71 -17.59 27.08
CA ARG A 29 -33.24 -17.46 27.04
C ARG A 29 -32.62 -18.03 25.78
N ILE A 30 -33.13 -19.14 25.26
CA ILE A 30 -32.68 -19.70 23.98
C ILE A 30 -32.98 -18.71 22.84
N ALA A 31 -34.12 -18.04 22.86
CA ALA A 31 -34.45 -16.99 21.90
C ALA A 31 -33.46 -15.81 22.01
N LEU A 32 -33.22 -15.31 23.22
CA LEU A 32 -32.26 -14.23 23.47
C LEU A 32 -30.84 -14.57 23.00
N LEU A 33 -30.36 -15.79 23.26
CA LEU A 33 -29.04 -16.25 22.82
C LEU A 33 -28.94 -16.36 21.30
N LYS A 34 -30.02 -16.76 20.63
CA LYS A 34 -30.08 -16.78 19.15
C LYS A 34 -30.00 -15.37 18.57
N ASP A 35 -30.73 -14.43 19.15
CA ASP A 35 -30.71 -13.03 18.71
C ASP A 35 -29.31 -12.42 18.91
N GLN A 36 -28.67 -12.70 20.05
CA GLN A 36 -27.30 -12.25 20.31
C GLN A 36 -26.28 -12.87 19.35
N LEU A 37 -26.40 -14.16 19.05
CA LEU A 37 -25.54 -14.83 18.07
C LEU A 37 -25.71 -14.24 16.67
N GLU A 38 -26.94 -13.91 16.28
CA GLU A 38 -27.23 -13.32 14.99
C GLU A 38 -26.65 -11.91 14.87
N ILE A 39 -26.79 -11.08 15.91
CA ILE A 39 -26.14 -9.77 15.98
C ILE A 39 -24.61 -9.91 15.88
N LEU A 40 -24.04 -10.89 16.60
CA LEU A 40 -22.60 -11.13 16.59
C LEU A 40 -22.12 -11.51 15.18
N ARG A 41 -22.87 -12.40 14.51
CA ARG A 41 -22.62 -12.84 13.14
C ARG A 41 -22.63 -11.66 12.17
N TYR A 42 -23.67 -10.84 12.20
CA TYR A 42 -23.74 -9.63 11.36
C TYR A 42 -22.60 -8.65 11.62
N SER A 43 -22.26 -8.43 12.90
CA SER A 43 -21.15 -7.53 13.25
C SER A 43 -19.81 -8.06 12.74
N TYR A 44 -19.61 -9.37 12.82
CA TYR A 44 -18.41 -10.04 12.34
C TYR A 44 -18.31 -9.94 10.82
N GLU A 45 -19.38 -10.28 10.09
CA GLU A 45 -19.42 -10.19 8.63
C GLU A 45 -19.17 -8.76 8.14
N THR A 46 -19.77 -7.76 8.80
CA THR A 46 -19.57 -6.35 8.48
C THR A 46 -18.14 -5.91 8.73
N THR A 47 -17.59 -6.23 9.92
CA THR A 47 -16.22 -5.86 10.28
C THR A 47 -15.19 -6.56 9.38
N GLN A 48 -15.44 -7.82 9.02
CA GLN A 48 -14.58 -8.56 8.11
C GLN A 48 -14.57 -7.91 6.73
N LYS A 49 -15.72 -7.46 6.23
CA LYS A 49 -15.83 -6.73 4.96
C LYS A 49 -15.05 -5.41 5.02
N GLU A 50 -15.29 -4.59 6.03
CA GLU A 50 -14.57 -3.32 6.23
C GLU A 50 -13.05 -3.52 6.34
N LEU A 51 -12.61 -4.57 7.03
CA LEU A 51 -11.20 -4.92 7.14
C LEU A 51 -10.59 -5.29 5.78
N THR A 52 -11.31 -6.06 4.96
CA THR A 52 -10.84 -6.41 3.61
C THR A 52 -10.76 -5.19 2.69
N GLU A 53 -11.77 -4.31 2.73
CA GLU A 53 -11.78 -3.07 1.95
C GLU A 53 -10.66 -2.12 2.39
N CYS A 54 -10.44 -1.98 3.71
CA CYS A 54 -9.38 -1.14 4.25
C CYS A 54 -7.99 -1.66 3.85
N LYS A 55 -7.76 -2.97 3.95
CA LYS A 55 -6.50 -3.59 3.50
C LYS A 55 -6.25 -3.38 2.01
N ALA A 56 -7.28 -3.52 1.17
CA ALA A 56 -7.17 -3.27 -0.27
C ALA A 56 -6.77 -1.81 -0.56
N LYS A 57 -7.43 -0.84 0.10
CA LYS A 57 -7.09 0.58 -0.03
C LYS A 57 -5.67 0.89 0.47
N CYS A 58 -5.24 0.29 1.58
CA CYS A 58 -3.87 0.45 2.06
C CYS A 58 -2.86 -0.03 1.02
N THR A 59 -3.08 -1.21 0.41
CA THR A 59 -2.17 -1.71 -0.64
C THR A 59 -2.14 -0.84 -1.88
N GLU A 60 -3.27 -0.26 -2.28
CA GLU A 60 -3.37 0.68 -3.41
C GLU A 60 -2.58 1.97 -3.12
N LEU A 61 -2.82 2.58 -1.95
CA LEU A 61 -2.12 3.79 -1.52
C LEU A 61 -0.62 3.56 -1.34
N GLU A 62 -0.19 2.40 -0.84
CA GLU A 62 1.23 2.05 -0.76
C GLU A 62 1.88 1.97 -2.14
N GLN A 63 1.18 1.41 -3.13
CA GLN A 63 1.65 1.37 -4.53
C GLN A 63 1.74 2.77 -5.14
N GLU A 64 0.73 3.60 -4.92
CA GLU A 64 0.74 5.00 -5.36
C GLU A 64 1.90 5.78 -4.72
N ILE A 65 2.07 5.71 -3.39
CA ILE A 65 3.18 6.38 -2.69
C ILE A 65 4.53 5.87 -3.19
N ALA A 66 4.68 4.58 -3.43
CA ALA A 66 5.92 4.03 -3.98
C ALA A 66 6.21 4.61 -5.37
N SER A 67 5.18 4.78 -6.22
CA SER A 67 5.30 5.41 -7.54
C SER A 67 5.70 6.89 -7.45
N TYR A 68 5.09 7.66 -6.53
CA TYR A 68 5.40 9.07 -6.33
C TYR A 68 6.79 9.28 -5.75
N ARG A 69 7.19 8.47 -4.75
CA ARG A 69 8.55 8.50 -4.19
C ARG A 69 9.59 8.11 -5.21
N ALA A 70 9.29 7.18 -6.11
CA ALA A 70 10.16 6.89 -7.23
C ALA A 70 10.33 8.14 -8.10
N ALA A 71 9.28 8.89 -8.41
CA ALA A 71 9.36 10.11 -9.23
C ALA A 71 10.10 11.27 -8.54
N GLU A 72 9.88 11.52 -7.23
CA GLU A 72 10.56 12.59 -6.48
C GLU A 72 12.08 12.43 -6.38
N GLN A 73 12.54 11.18 -6.47
CA GLN A 73 13.97 10.83 -6.49
C GLN A 73 14.65 11.18 -7.81
N PHE A 74 13.91 11.59 -8.85
CA PHE A 74 14.51 12.00 -10.11
C PHE A 74 14.26 13.48 -10.42
N VAL A 75 15.23 14.07 -11.09
CA VAL A 75 15.07 15.33 -11.82
C VAL A 75 15.06 14.99 -13.30
N PHE A 76 14.13 15.60 -14.04
CA PHE A 76 14.00 15.40 -15.47
C PHE A 76 14.61 16.58 -16.19
N GLU A 77 15.76 16.35 -16.82
CA GLU A 77 16.53 17.38 -17.51
C GLU A 77 17.00 16.87 -18.86
N HIS A 78 17.02 17.74 -19.86
CA HIS A 78 17.56 17.44 -21.19
C HIS A 78 16.96 16.16 -21.82
N GLY A 79 15.68 15.92 -21.53
CA GLY A 79 14.92 14.77 -22.01
C GLY A 79 15.25 13.43 -21.33
N ALA A 80 16.06 13.41 -20.27
CA ALA A 80 16.43 12.23 -19.50
C ALA A 80 16.08 12.38 -18.01
N ALA A 81 16.16 11.28 -17.24
CA ALA A 81 15.99 11.31 -15.79
C ALA A 81 17.34 11.14 -15.07
N PHE A 82 17.54 11.90 -14.00
CA PHE A 82 18.74 11.86 -13.15
C PHE A 82 18.35 11.62 -11.71
N LYS A 83 18.89 10.55 -11.11
CA LYS A 83 18.54 10.16 -9.75
C LYS A 83 19.31 10.99 -8.72
N LYS A 84 18.61 11.58 -7.76
CA LYS A 84 19.19 12.27 -6.60
C LYS A 84 19.93 11.29 -5.69
N SER A 85 21.03 11.75 -5.12
CA SER A 85 21.82 11.09 -4.07
C SER A 85 21.90 12.02 -2.85
N GLN A 86 22.53 11.56 -1.75
CA GLN A 86 22.66 12.37 -0.54
C GLN A 86 23.51 13.64 -0.74
N THR A 87 24.38 13.65 -1.75
CA THR A 87 25.35 14.72 -2.01
C THR A 87 25.18 15.39 -3.38
N GLY A 88 24.10 15.07 -4.11
CA GLY A 88 23.86 15.59 -5.46
C GLY A 88 23.09 14.57 -6.31
N TYR A 89 23.72 14.09 -7.39
CA TYR A 89 23.12 13.13 -8.33
C TYR A 89 23.98 11.87 -8.49
N ILE A 90 23.35 10.76 -8.84
CA ILE A 90 24.06 9.55 -9.27
C ILE A 90 24.55 9.78 -10.70
N LYS A 91 25.84 9.50 -10.95
CA LYS A 91 26.47 9.63 -12.26
C LYS A 91 26.01 8.53 -13.24
N ALA A 92 24.74 8.59 -13.62
CA ALA A 92 24.09 7.69 -14.57
C ALA A 92 22.89 8.39 -15.20
N VAL A 93 22.62 8.05 -16.46
CA VAL A 93 21.43 8.52 -17.20
C VAL A 93 20.34 7.49 -17.06
N TYR A 94 19.17 7.91 -16.59
CA TYR A 94 17.99 7.04 -16.51
C TYR A 94 17.00 7.37 -17.61
N CYS A 95 16.27 6.35 -18.06
CA CYS A 95 15.17 6.52 -19.00
C CYS A 95 14.04 7.32 -18.33
N PRO A 96 13.53 8.41 -18.94
CA PRO A 96 12.44 9.20 -18.35
C PRO A 96 11.12 8.42 -18.26
N ASN A 97 10.93 7.41 -19.12
CA ASN A 97 9.69 6.62 -19.18
C ASN A 97 9.72 5.37 -18.28
N CYS A 98 10.90 4.83 -18.00
CA CYS A 98 11.04 3.54 -17.30
C CYS A 98 11.79 3.66 -15.97
N LEU A 99 12.46 4.79 -15.71
CA LEU A 99 13.28 5.04 -14.53
C LEU A 99 14.35 3.96 -14.25
N ILE A 100 14.77 3.24 -15.29
CA ILE A 100 15.91 2.32 -15.28
C ILE A 100 17.11 2.98 -15.96
N VAL A 101 18.31 2.53 -15.59
CA VAL A 101 19.56 3.03 -16.18
C VAL A 101 19.55 2.76 -17.68
N ALA A 102 19.76 3.80 -18.47
CA ALA A 102 19.96 3.71 -19.90
C ALA A 102 21.44 3.41 -20.19
N SER A 103 21.70 2.54 -21.15
CA SER A 103 23.06 2.17 -21.54
C SER A 103 23.54 3.07 -22.68
N GLY A 104 24.76 3.60 -22.57
CA GLY A 104 25.49 4.19 -23.69
C GLY A 104 26.57 3.22 -24.14
N SER A 105 26.65 2.93 -25.45
CA SER A 105 27.61 1.96 -25.98
C SER A 105 28.90 2.59 -26.50
N PHE A 106 28.90 3.87 -26.91
CA PHE A 106 30.07 4.56 -27.47
C PHE A 106 29.98 6.08 -27.29
N LYS A 107 31.11 6.80 -27.43
CA LYS A 107 31.19 8.27 -27.27
C LYS A 107 30.19 9.06 -28.12
N THR A 108 29.91 8.57 -29.33
CA THR A 108 29.03 9.24 -30.32
C THR A 108 27.58 8.77 -30.29
N PHE A 109 27.27 7.71 -29.52
CA PHE A 109 25.93 7.15 -29.49
C PHE A 109 25.14 7.71 -28.30
N PRO A 110 23.85 8.05 -28.50
CA PRO A 110 22.98 8.44 -27.40
C PRO A 110 22.74 7.26 -26.45
N PHE A 111 22.42 7.57 -25.21
CA PHE A 111 21.94 6.58 -24.25
C PHE A 111 20.63 5.98 -24.74
N GLN A 112 20.46 4.68 -24.55
CA GLN A 112 19.24 3.98 -24.95
C GLN A 112 18.68 3.15 -23.79
N CYS A 113 17.36 3.21 -23.64
CA CYS A 113 16.63 2.33 -22.73
C CYS A 113 16.46 0.94 -23.34
N ALA A 114 16.87 -0.11 -22.62
CA ALA A 114 16.69 -1.49 -23.07
C ALA A 114 15.20 -1.88 -23.16
N ASN A 115 14.35 -1.31 -22.30
CA ASN A 115 12.93 -1.64 -22.18
C ASN A 115 12.07 -0.94 -23.25
N CYS A 116 11.93 0.38 -23.18
CA CYS A 116 11.04 1.14 -24.09
C CYS A 116 11.74 1.72 -25.35
N LYS A 117 13.03 1.44 -25.54
CA LYS A 117 13.84 1.92 -26.67
C LYS A 117 13.99 3.44 -26.78
N TRP A 118 13.55 4.22 -25.79
CA TRP A 118 13.85 5.65 -25.66
C TRP A 118 15.35 5.91 -25.86
N ARG A 119 15.67 7.02 -26.53
CA ARG A 119 17.03 7.49 -26.78
C ARG A 119 17.20 8.90 -26.25
N SER A 120 18.32 9.18 -25.59
CA SER A 120 18.64 10.53 -25.13
C SER A 120 18.92 11.47 -26.31
N MET A 121 18.73 12.76 -26.06
CA MET A 121 19.07 13.82 -27.02
C MET A 121 20.56 14.20 -26.98
N PHE A 122 21.33 13.59 -26.09
CA PHE A 122 22.75 13.84 -25.88
C PHE A 122 23.53 12.53 -25.85
N THR A 123 24.82 12.64 -26.16
CA THR A 123 25.76 11.52 -26.24
C THR A 123 26.58 11.36 -24.96
N LEU A 124 27.38 10.29 -24.87
CA LEU A 124 28.30 10.08 -23.74
C LEU A 124 29.30 11.23 -23.58
N SER A 125 29.71 11.88 -24.68
CA SER A 125 30.64 13.01 -24.65
C SER A 125 30.03 14.29 -24.09
N GLU A 126 28.72 14.48 -24.25
CA GLU A 126 28.00 15.65 -23.74
C GLU A 126 27.50 15.44 -22.31
N PHE A 127 27.36 14.17 -21.89
CA PHE A 127 26.88 13.80 -20.57
C PHE A 127 27.64 14.47 -19.42
N GLU A 128 28.98 14.50 -19.46
CA GLU A 128 29.78 15.11 -18.39
C GLU A 128 29.41 16.58 -18.16
N ARG A 129 29.28 17.34 -19.25
CA ARG A 129 28.90 18.76 -19.18
C ARG A 129 27.47 18.95 -18.68
N ILE A 130 26.54 18.12 -19.16
CA ILE A 130 25.13 18.18 -18.74
C ILE A 130 25.01 17.84 -17.25
N PHE A 131 25.76 16.83 -16.79
CA PHE A 131 25.75 16.38 -15.41
C PHE A 131 26.23 17.46 -14.43
N GLU A 132 27.24 18.24 -14.81
CA GLU A 132 27.74 19.38 -14.03
C GLU A 132 26.74 20.55 -13.96
N THR A 133 25.82 20.65 -14.91
CA THR A 133 24.80 21.71 -14.97
C THR A 133 23.45 21.33 -14.34
N LEU A 134 23.36 20.15 -13.72
CA LEU A 134 22.15 19.74 -13.03
C LEU A 134 21.87 20.67 -11.82
N PRO A 135 20.59 20.97 -11.53
CA PRO A 135 20.19 21.95 -10.51
C PRO A 135 20.47 21.50 -9.08
#